data_AF-A0A382BAP1-F1
#
_entry.id   AF-A0A382BAP1-F1
#
_cell.length_a   1.000
_cell.length_b   1.000
_cell.length_c   1.000
_cell.angle_alpha   90.00
_cell.angle_beta   90.00
_cell.angle_gamma   90.00
#
_symmetry.space_group_name_H-M   'P 1'
#
loop_
_entity.id
_entity.type
_entity.pdbx_description
1 polymer ?
#
loop_
_entity_poly.entity_id
_entity_poly.type
_entity_poly.pdbx_seq_one_letter_code
_entity_poly.pdbx_strand_id
1 'polypeptide(L)' 'FYIVSDGSGKPWKCRVRPPCFTMTGALPDLCKGGMLADIVPTFDMLNMIGGECDR' A
#
# COMPACT_ATOMS: atom_id res chain seq x y z
N PHE A 1 11.84 -0.21 5.85
CA PHE A 1 12.75 -0.01 4.71
C PHE A 1 13.61 -1.26 4.54
N TYR A 2 13.86 -1.69 3.30
CA TYR A 2 14.73 -2.81 2.95
C TYR A 2 15.87 -2.28 2.09
N ILE A 3 17.09 -2.30 2.64
CA ILE A 3 18.27 -1.68 2.02
C ILE A 3 19.34 -2.75 1.84
N VAL A 4 19.98 -2.78 0.68
CA VAL A 4 21.13 -3.63 0.37
C VAL A 4 22.31 -2.74 0.02
N SER A 5 23.47 -3.03 0.60
CA SER A 5 24.74 -2.37 0.30
C SER A 5 25.68 -3.35 -0.41
N ASP A 6 26.42 -2.84 -1.40
CA ASP A 6 27.53 -3.52 -2.08
C ASP A 6 28.91 -3.03 -1.59
N GLY A 7 28.93 -2.20 -0.54
CA GLY A 7 30.14 -1.56 -0.02
C GLY A 7 30.52 -0.25 -0.72
N SER A 8 29.77 0.18 -1.75
CA SER A 8 29.94 1.51 -2.34
C SER A 8 29.31 2.61 -1.47
N GLY A 9 29.58 3.87 -1.80
CA GLY A 9 29.00 5.03 -1.09
C GLY A 9 27.50 5.28 -1.37
N LYS A 10 26.84 4.42 -2.15
CA LYS A 10 25.40 4.52 -2.49
C LYS A 10 24.71 3.18 -2.22
N PRO A 11 23.43 3.17 -1.80
CA PRO A 11 22.71 1.91 -1.61
C PRO A 11 22.51 1.20 -2.95
N TRP A 12 22.94 -0.06 -3.04
CA TRP A 12 22.67 -0.93 -4.18
C TRP A 12 21.16 -1.14 -4.39
N LYS A 13 20.40 -1.24 -3.30
CA LYS A 13 18.93 -1.33 -3.33
C LYS A 13 18.32 -0.60 -2.15
N CYS A 14 17.25 0.14 -2.39
CA CYS A 14 16.40 0.71 -1.35
C CYS A 14 14.94 0.47 -1.72
N ARG A 15 14.23 -0.36 -0.94
CA ARG A 15 12.81 -0.64 -1.12
C ARG A 15 12.05 -0.23 0.13
N VAL A 16 10.98 0.53 -0.04
CA VAL A 16 10.02 0.82 1.02
C VAL A 16 8.84 -0.11 0.86
N ARG A 17 8.45 -0.83 1.93
CA ARG A 17 7.16 -1.53 1.96
C ARG A 17 6.12 -0.52 2.47
N PRO A 18 5.20 -0.03 1.62
CA PRO A 18 4.14 0.84 2.07
C PRO A 18 3.19 0.08 2.99
N PRO A 19 2.65 0.70 4.04
CA PRO A 19 1.59 0.10 4.84
C PRO A 19 0.33 -0.10 3.98
N CYS A 20 0.01 0.88 3.14
CA CYS A 20 -1.21 0.93 2.37
C CYS A 20 -1.32 -0.19 1.30
N PHE A 21 -0.20 -0.62 0.71
CA PHE A 21 -0.19 -1.59 -0.40
C PHE A 21 -0.78 -2.94 0.00
N THR A 22 -0.48 -3.39 1.21
CA THR A 22 -1.10 -4.61 1.75
C THR A 22 -2.54 -4.41 2.17
N MET A 23 -2.91 -3.21 2.64
CA MET A 23 -4.27 -2.90 3.07
C MET A 23 -5.22 -2.80 1.88
N THR A 24 -4.81 -2.16 0.78
CA THR A 24 -5.58 -2.12 -0.47
C THR A 24 -5.81 -3.50 -1.07
N GLY A 25 -4.91 -4.46 -0.82
CA GLY A 25 -5.09 -5.85 -1.24
C GLY A 25 -6.30 -6.54 -0.59
N ALA A 26 -6.72 -6.10 0.60
CA ALA A 26 -7.88 -6.65 1.32
C ALA A 26 -9.20 -5.97 0.94
N LEU A 27 -9.16 -4.87 0.17
CA LEU A 27 -10.36 -4.11 -0.21
C LEU A 27 -11.44 -4.95 -0.92
N PRO A 28 -11.12 -5.90 -1.82
CA PRO A 28 -12.14 -6.76 -2.43
C PRO A 28 -12.91 -7.60 -1.42
N ASP A 29 -12.24 -8.08 -0.36
CA ASP A 29 -12.89 -8.88 0.68
C ASP A 29 -13.72 -8.00 1.61
N LEU A 30 -13.29 -6.77 1.87
CA LEU A 30 -14.03 -5.79 2.68
C LEU A 30 -15.30 -5.29 1.98
N CYS A 31 -15.31 -5.21 0.64
CA CYS A 31 -16.47 -4.76 -0.13
C CYS A 31 -17.46 -5.89 -0.50
N LYS A 32 -17.10 -7.16 -0.28
CA LYS A 32 -17.99 -8.30 -0.61
C LYS A 32 -19.26 -8.28 0.26
N GLY A 33 -20.41 -8.32 -0.40
CA GLY A 33 -21.72 -8.31 0.27
C GLY A 33 -22.19 -6.93 0.74
N GLY A 34 -21.40 -5.87 0.53
CA GLY A 34 -21.80 -4.49 0.77
C GLY A 34 -22.56 -3.87 -0.40
N MET A 35 -23.07 -2.66 -0.19
CA MET A 35 -23.72 -1.86 -1.24
C MET A 35 -22.71 -1.00 -1.99
N LEU A 36 -23.06 -0.53 -3.19
CA LEU A 36 -22.24 0.42 -3.96
C LEU A 36 -21.93 1.69 -3.14
N ALA A 37 -22.88 2.13 -2.30
CA ALA A 37 -22.72 3.28 -1.42
C ALA A 37 -21.63 3.09 -0.35
N ASP A 38 -21.31 1.85 0.01
CA ASP A 38 -20.34 1.53 1.06
C ASP A 38 -18.88 1.57 0.55
N ILE A 39 -18.68 1.57 -0.78
CA ILE A 39 -17.33 1.53 -1.38
C ILE A 39 -16.48 2.72 -0.96
N VAL A 40 -17.04 3.94 -1.03
CA VAL A 40 -16.32 5.17 -0.70
C VAL A 40 -15.91 5.22 0.78
N PRO A 41 -16.82 5.04 1.75
CA PRO A 41 -16.43 5.06 3.17
C PRO A 41 -15.51 3.90 3.53
N THR A 42 -15.69 2.70 2.98
CA THR A 42 -14.77 1.57 3.22
C THR A 42 -13.36 1.83 2.69
N PHE A 43 -13.24 2.46 1.52
CA PHE A 43 -11.95 2.84 0.96
C PHE A 43 -11.27 3.95 1.79
N ASP A 44 -12.01 4.96 2.23
CA ASP A 44 -11.49 6.10 2.99
C ASP A 44 -10.92 5.67 4.36
N MET A 45 -11.55 4.67 5.01
CA MET A 45 -11.06 4.09 6.26
C MET A 45 -9.67 3.48 6.15
N LEU A 46 -9.25 3.03 4.96
CA LEU A 46 -7.90 2.49 4.74
C LEU A 46 -6.83 3.58 4.71
N ASN A 47 -7.20 4.87 4.64
CA ASN A 47 -6.28 6.01 4.58
C ASN A 47 -5.19 5.84 3.50
N MET A 48 -5.61 5.32 2.35
CA MET A 48 -4.73 5.02 1.23
C MET A 48 -4.29 6.31 0.52
N ILE A 49 -2.98 6.56 0.45
CA ILE A 49 -2.39 7.67 -0.32
C ILE A 49 -1.82 7.13 -1.63
N GLY A 50 -2.32 7.63 -2.77
CA GLY A 50 -1.98 7.11 -4.11
C GLY A 50 -0.48 6.88 -4.36
N GLY A 51 0.37 7.85 -4.00
CA GLY A 51 1.82 7.77 -4.20
C GLY A 51 2.53 6.67 -3.39
N GLU A 52 1.84 6.03 -2.45
CA GLU A 52 2.40 4.89 -1.71
C GLU A 52 2.26 3.56 -2.45
N CYS A 53 1.23 3.36 -3.28
CA CYS A 53 1.04 2.12 -4.05
C CYS A 53 1.74 2.12 -5.41
N ASP A 54 2.14 3.29 -5.91
CA ASP A 54 2.76 3.48 -7.23
C ASP A 54 4.30 3.27 -7.23
N ARG A 55 4.85 2.62 -6.19
CA ARG A 55 6.30 2.45 -5.98
C ARG A 55 6.94 1.34 -6.80
#